data_AF-A0A3D1L158-F1
#
_entry.id   AF-A0A3D1L158-F1
#
_cell.length_a   1.000
_cell.length_b   1.000
_cell.length_c   1.000
_cell.angle_alpha   90.00
_cell.angle_beta   90.00
_cell.angle_gamma   90.00
#
_symmetry.space_group_name_H-M   'P 1'
#
loop_
_entity.id
_entity.type
_entity.pdbx_description
1 polymer ?
#
loop_
_entity_poly.entity_id
_entity_poly.type
_entity_poly.pdbx_seq_one_letter_code
_entity_poly.pdbx_strand_id
1 'polypeptide(L)'
;MKGSSIFYLVVFVLLFAACKPTDEEKARIRLNNAKFLLEKGDTVNAMLQLDSISLYPEAKYSANAAKNLAAEINFSLLQKKEVELDTLEAKIARLETSFDKEKTEYDRYVQYIHKKQNQQNALGRSFIKVHLDERGTLYLSSNYFGKSLLNHYALRIYDGDISAKTDSVPVGSPENHQSDFLDYKWEKVLYSGGKDNGVTEFIAANTDRNLKAVFIGRQQQFIVLATWDKDAVREALALSTLMKQKAALQKEIQVLQKKVPVQ
;
A
#
# COMPACT_ATOMS: atom_id res chain seq x y z
N MET A 1 -81.28 18.26 -15.17
CA MET A 1 -79.99 17.77 -15.73
C MET A 1 -78.91 18.81 -15.51
N LYS A 2 -77.66 18.38 -15.30
CA LYS A 2 -76.38 19.14 -15.21
C LYS A 2 -75.78 19.40 -13.83
N GLY A 3 -76.53 19.68 -12.76
CA GLY A 3 -75.94 19.99 -11.44
C GLY A 3 -75.38 18.78 -10.65
N SER A 4 -76.15 17.69 -10.58
CA SER A 4 -75.77 16.51 -9.78
C SER A 4 -74.64 15.69 -10.40
N SER A 5 -74.59 15.61 -11.75
CA SER A 5 -73.53 14.87 -12.46
C SER A 5 -72.16 15.54 -12.39
N ILE A 6 -72.11 16.87 -12.24
CA ILE A 6 -70.86 17.62 -12.04
C ILE A 6 -70.35 17.41 -10.60
N PHE A 7 -71.25 17.30 -9.61
CA PHE A 7 -70.87 17.04 -8.23
C PHE A 7 -70.23 15.65 -8.04
N TYR A 8 -70.80 14.61 -8.66
CA TYR A 8 -70.19 13.28 -8.66
C TYR A 8 -68.87 13.24 -9.43
N LEU A 9 -68.72 14.00 -10.51
CA LEU A 9 -67.46 14.09 -11.26
C LEU A 9 -66.35 14.79 -10.46
N VAL A 10 -66.67 15.84 -9.70
CA VAL A 10 -65.70 16.58 -8.85
C VAL A 10 -65.28 15.74 -7.64
N VAL A 11 -66.21 14.99 -7.03
CA VAL A 11 -65.90 14.04 -5.94
C VAL A 11 -65.06 12.87 -6.45
N PHE A 12 -65.32 12.39 -7.67
CA PHE A 12 -64.52 11.33 -8.32
C PHE A 12 -63.11 11.83 -8.71
N VAL A 13 -62.97 13.10 -9.13
CA VAL A 13 -61.65 13.71 -9.42
C VAL A 13 -60.84 14.00 -8.15
N LEU A 14 -61.50 14.34 -7.02
CA LEU A 14 -60.84 14.47 -5.71
C LEU A 14 -60.37 13.12 -5.14
N LEU A 15 -60.98 12.00 -5.53
CA LEU A 15 -60.54 10.64 -5.20
C LEU A 15 -59.28 10.19 -5.97
N PHE A 16 -58.94 10.86 -7.08
CA PHE A 16 -57.71 10.61 -7.87
C PHE A 16 -56.61 11.66 -7.64
N ALA A 17 -56.72 12.49 -6.59
CA ALA A 17 -55.57 13.24 -6.10
C ALA A 17 -54.56 12.25 -5.52
N ALA A 18 -53.70 11.71 -6.40
CA ALA A 18 -52.64 10.78 -6.05
C ALA A 18 -51.87 11.33 -4.84
N CYS A 19 -52.01 10.64 -3.70
CA CYS A 19 -51.26 10.95 -2.49
C CYS A 19 -49.77 10.94 -2.85
N LYS A 20 -49.13 12.11 -2.84
CA LYS A 20 -47.68 12.20 -3.00
C LYS A 20 -47.05 11.34 -1.88
N PRO A 21 -46.05 10.49 -2.20
CA PRO A 21 -45.39 9.68 -1.18
C PRO A 21 -44.84 10.57 -0.08
N THR A 22 -45.11 10.20 1.17
CA THR A 22 -44.52 10.86 2.33
C THR A 22 -43.00 10.65 2.33
N ASP A 23 -42.29 11.51 3.04
CA ASP A 23 -40.85 11.36 3.20
C ASP A 23 -40.47 10.03 3.88
N GLU A 24 -41.30 9.56 4.81
CA GLU A 24 -41.16 8.24 5.43
C GLU A 24 -41.29 7.10 4.40
N GLU A 25 -42.23 7.19 3.46
CA GLU A 25 -42.38 6.18 2.40
C GLU A 25 -41.15 6.14 1.49
N LYS A 26 -40.64 7.30 1.08
CA LYS A 26 -39.44 7.40 0.24
C LYS A 26 -38.21 6.88 0.96
N ALA A 27 -38.01 7.26 2.22
CA ALA A 27 -36.92 6.79 3.05
C ALA A 27 -36.98 5.27 3.29
N ARG A 28 -38.18 4.72 3.51
CA ARG A 28 -38.38 3.28 3.68
C ARG A 28 -37.99 2.49 2.43
N ILE A 29 -38.30 3.01 1.24
CA ILE A 29 -37.84 2.39 -0.02
C ILE A 29 -36.31 2.34 -0.07
N ARG A 30 -35.62 3.44 0.30
CA ARG A 30 -34.15 3.46 0.38
C ARG A 30 -33.61 2.44 1.40
N LEU A 31 -34.22 2.36 2.58
CA LEU A 31 -33.83 1.42 3.63
C LEU A 31 -34.01 -0.04 3.17
N ASN A 32 -35.11 -0.36 2.47
CA ASN A 32 -35.34 -1.70 1.93
C ASN A 32 -34.36 -2.03 0.80
N ASN A 33 -34.05 -1.06 -0.07
CA ASN A 33 -33.03 -1.24 -1.10
C ASN A 33 -31.65 -1.48 -0.48
N ALA A 34 -31.30 -0.77 0.60
CA ALA A 34 -30.06 -1.03 1.33
C ALA A 34 -29.99 -2.48 1.82
N LYS A 35 -31.06 -2.99 2.45
CA LYS A 35 -31.14 -4.38 2.91
C LYS A 35 -30.99 -5.38 1.77
N PHE A 36 -31.69 -5.15 0.65
CA PHE A 36 -31.57 -5.99 -0.54
C PHE A 36 -30.13 -6.01 -1.10
N LEU A 37 -29.46 -4.86 -1.15
CA LEU A 37 -28.07 -4.76 -1.60
C LEU A 37 -27.12 -5.52 -0.65
N LEU A 38 -27.35 -5.47 0.66
CA LEU A 38 -26.57 -6.25 1.63
C LEU A 38 -26.72 -7.77 1.42
N GLU A 39 -27.93 -8.25 1.12
CA GLU A 39 -28.16 -9.67 0.78
C GLU A 39 -27.38 -10.10 -0.48
N LYS A 40 -27.09 -9.16 -1.38
CA LYS A 40 -26.24 -9.38 -2.57
C LYS A 40 -24.76 -9.14 -2.30
N GLY A 41 -24.37 -8.75 -1.09
CA GLY A 41 -23.00 -8.42 -0.72
C GLY A 41 -22.51 -7.04 -1.18
N ASP A 42 -23.41 -6.20 -1.70
CA ASP A 42 -23.08 -4.85 -2.18
C ASP A 42 -23.16 -3.82 -1.03
N THR A 43 -22.18 -3.90 -0.14
CA THR A 43 -22.10 -3.03 1.05
C THR A 43 -21.93 -1.56 0.69
N VAL A 44 -21.24 -1.25 -0.41
CA VAL A 44 -20.97 0.13 -0.84
C VAL A 44 -22.28 0.80 -1.26
N ASN A 45 -23.04 0.19 -2.16
CA ASN A 45 -24.30 0.78 -2.60
C ASN A 45 -25.36 0.73 -1.49
N ALA A 46 -25.31 -0.27 -0.60
CA ALA A 46 -26.16 -0.30 0.58
C ALA A 46 -25.93 0.93 1.48
N MET A 47 -24.66 1.25 1.80
CA MET A 47 -24.33 2.44 2.58
C MET A 47 -24.77 3.73 1.88
N LEU A 48 -24.61 3.83 0.56
CA LEU A 48 -25.11 4.99 -0.20
C LEU A 48 -26.64 5.14 -0.12
N GLN A 49 -27.39 4.03 -0.15
CA GLN A 49 -28.84 4.09 0.07
C GLN A 49 -29.18 4.58 1.47
N LEU A 50 -28.46 4.11 2.51
CA LEU A 50 -28.67 4.56 3.89
C LEU A 50 -28.36 6.04 4.08
N ASP A 51 -27.22 6.51 3.55
CA ASP A 51 -26.81 7.91 3.64
C ASP A 51 -27.83 8.83 2.93
N SER A 52 -28.43 8.36 1.82
CA SER A 52 -29.44 9.11 1.07
C SER A 52 -30.74 9.37 1.84
N ILE A 53 -30.99 8.65 2.95
CA ILE A 53 -32.17 8.87 3.79
C ILE A 53 -32.13 10.24 4.46
N SER A 54 -30.94 10.84 4.62
CA SER A 54 -30.79 12.23 5.10
C SER A 54 -31.49 13.29 4.23
N LEU A 55 -31.84 12.95 2.98
CA LEU A 55 -32.62 13.81 2.08
C LEU A 55 -34.11 13.91 2.46
N TYR A 56 -34.57 13.11 3.43
CA TYR A 56 -35.95 13.03 3.89
C TYR A 56 -36.02 13.37 5.40
N PRO A 57 -35.88 14.64 5.80
CA PRO A 57 -35.70 15.03 7.21
C PRO A 57 -36.91 14.70 8.11
N GLU A 58 -38.12 14.59 7.54
CA GLU A 58 -39.33 14.21 8.27
C GLU A 58 -39.45 12.70 8.52
N ALA A 59 -38.60 11.87 7.89
CA ALA A 59 -38.63 10.42 7.97
C ALA A 59 -37.93 9.87 9.23
N LYS A 60 -38.37 10.28 10.42
CA LYS A 60 -37.69 9.99 11.70
C LYS A 60 -37.51 8.49 11.97
N TYR A 61 -38.47 7.65 11.58
CA TYR A 61 -38.40 6.21 11.85
C TYR A 61 -37.36 5.55 10.94
N SER A 62 -37.46 5.77 9.63
CA SER A 62 -36.49 5.25 8.65
C SER A 62 -35.09 5.81 8.89
N ALA A 63 -34.94 7.06 9.32
CA ALA A 63 -33.65 7.65 9.66
C ALA A 63 -32.99 6.95 10.87
N ASN A 64 -33.74 6.66 11.93
CA ASN A 64 -33.22 5.92 13.09
C ASN A 64 -32.86 4.46 12.71
N ALA A 65 -33.71 3.79 11.94
CA ALA A 65 -33.44 2.44 11.46
C ALA A 65 -32.21 2.39 10.55
N ALA A 66 -32.03 3.39 9.68
CA ALA A 66 -30.86 3.52 8.81
C ALA A 66 -29.58 3.75 9.61
N LYS A 67 -29.63 4.60 10.64
CA LYS A 67 -28.49 4.83 11.53
C LYS A 67 -28.05 3.55 12.24
N ASN A 68 -29.00 2.77 12.77
CA ASN A 68 -28.70 1.49 13.42
C ASN A 68 -28.09 0.49 12.43
N LEU A 69 -28.70 0.34 11.26
CA LEU A 69 -28.19 -0.58 10.23
C LEU A 69 -26.79 -0.15 9.73
N ALA A 70 -26.55 1.15 9.54
CA ALA A 70 -25.24 1.68 9.20
C ALA A 70 -24.20 1.40 10.29
N ALA A 71 -24.57 1.51 11.57
CA ALA A 71 -23.69 1.17 12.68
C ALA A 71 -23.32 -0.32 12.69
N GLU A 72 -24.30 -1.21 12.47
CA GLU A 72 -24.08 -2.66 12.36
C GLU A 72 -23.14 -3.02 11.19
N ILE A 73 -23.36 -2.41 10.02
CA ILE A 73 -22.50 -2.61 8.84
C ILE A 73 -21.07 -2.17 9.13
N ASN A 74 -20.90 -0.95 9.68
CA ASN A 74 -19.58 -0.41 10.00
C ASN A 74 -18.86 -1.26 11.05
N PHE A 75 -19.59 -1.77 12.05
CA PHE A 75 -19.04 -2.68 13.06
C PHE A 75 -18.57 -4.01 12.43
N SER A 76 -19.39 -4.63 11.57
CA SER A 76 -18.99 -5.84 10.86
C SER A 76 -17.78 -5.63 9.94
N LEU A 77 -17.71 -4.49 9.25
CA LEU A 77 -16.57 -4.14 8.41
C LEU A 77 -15.30 -3.91 9.24
N LEU A 78 -15.42 -3.25 10.39
CA LEU A 78 -14.33 -3.06 11.34
C LEU A 78 -13.77 -4.41 11.80
N GLN A 79 -14.62 -5.33 12.27
CA GLN A 79 -14.17 -6.67 12.70
C GLN A 79 -13.42 -7.43 11.58
N LYS A 80 -13.93 -7.40 10.35
CA LYS A 80 -13.26 -8.03 9.20
C LYS A 80 -11.87 -7.43 8.95
N LYS A 81 -11.75 -6.11 9.07
CA LYS A 81 -10.50 -5.37 8.88
C LYS A 81 -9.51 -5.63 10.01
N GLU A 82 -9.97 -5.80 11.24
CA GLU A 82 -9.13 -6.21 12.39
C GLU A 82 -8.56 -7.62 12.20
N VAL A 83 -9.37 -8.59 11.74
CA VAL A 83 -8.87 -9.94 11.41
C VAL A 83 -7.85 -9.91 10.26
N GLU A 84 -8.07 -9.05 9.26
CA GLU A 84 -7.13 -8.83 8.17
C GLU A 84 -5.80 -8.25 8.70
N LEU A 85 -5.87 -7.32 9.66
CA LEU A 85 -4.71 -6.72 10.31
C LEU A 85 -3.91 -7.77 11.06
N ASP A 86 -4.55 -8.60 11.89
CA ASP A 86 -3.89 -9.69 12.62
C ASP A 86 -3.17 -10.65 11.66
N THR A 87 -3.81 -10.95 10.52
CA THR A 87 -3.22 -11.79 9.47
C THR A 87 -1.97 -11.15 8.85
N LEU A 88 -2.01 -9.85 8.57
CA LEU A 88 -0.85 -9.11 8.06
C LEU A 88 0.28 -9.05 9.09
N GLU A 89 -0.04 -8.82 10.36
CA GLU A 89 0.94 -8.77 11.44
C GLU A 89 1.66 -10.11 11.62
N ALA A 90 0.93 -11.23 11.56
CA ALA A 90 1.53 -12.56 11.60
C ALA A 90 2.47 -12.82 10.42
N LYS A 91 2.11 -12.36 9.20
CA LYS A 91 2.98 -12.48 8.01
C LYS A 91 4.24 -11.62 8.14
N ILE A 92 4.11 -10.38 8.62
CA ILE A 92 5.22 -9.47 8.88
C ILE A 92 6.16 -10.11 9.89
N ALA A 93 5.65 -10.55 11.05
CA ALA A 93 6.46 -11.16 12.10
C ALA A 93 7.29 -12.36 11.61
N ARG A 94 6.73 -13.19 10.72
CA ARG A 94 7.45 -14.30 10.09
C ARG A 94 8.61 -13.82 9.22
N LEU A 95 8.38 -12.84 8.34
CA LEU A 95 9.44 -12.30 7.48
C LEU A 95 10.51 -11.55 8.29
N GLU A 96 10.12 -10.84 9.34
CA GLU A 96 11.06 -10.10 10.20
C GLU A 96 12.12 -11.00 10.84
N THR A 97 11.89 -12.30 10.96
CA THR A 97 12.90 -13.25 11.48
C THR A 97 14.18 -13.31 10.64
N SER A 98 14.13 -12.93 9.35
CA SER A 98 15.29 -12.81 8.46
C SER A 98 16.09 -11.51 8.65
N PHE A 99 15.61 -10.58 9.49
CA PHE A 99 16.18 -9.25 9.65
C PHE A 99 16.62 -8.99 11.09
N ASP A 100 17.68 -8.22 11.22
CA ASP A 100 18.05 -7.53 12.46
C ASP A 100 17.48 -6.11 12.41
N LYS A 101 16.93 -5.65 13.54
CA LYS A 101 16.40 -4.29 13.67
C LYS A 101 17.45 -3.42 14.34
N GLU A 102 17.92 -2.40 13.65
CA GLU A 102 18.96 -1.50 14.12
C GLU A 102 18.45 -0.06 14.15
N LYS A 103 18.81 0.70 15.19
CA LYS A 103 18.58 2.14 15.28
C LYS A 103 19.75 2.78 16.01
N THR A 104 20.58 3.52 15.27
CA THR A 104 21.68 4.29 15.84
C THR A 104 21.19 5.67 16.31
N GLU A 105 22.04 6.42 17.01
CA GLU A 105 21.75 7.79 17.43
C GLU A 105 21.51 8.77 16.26
N TYR A 106 22.02 8.44 15.07
CA TYR A 106 21.85 9.23 13.85
C TYR A 106 20.64 8.80 13.01
N ASP A 107 20.05 7.63 13.31
CA ASP A 107 18.95 7.09 12.54
C ASP A 107 17.62 7.69 12.98
N ARG A 108 16.95 8.35 12.04
CA ARG A 108 15.59 8.84 12.24
C ARG A 108 14.58 7.69 12.42
N TYR A 109 14.82 6.57 11.76
CA TYR A 109 13.92 5.42 11.68
C TYR A 109 14.66 4.11 11.93
N VAL A 110 14.00 3.14 12.53
CA VAL A 110 14.54 1.78 12.67
C VAL A 110 14.80 1.20 11.28
N GLN A 111 16.00 0.65 11.09
CA GLN A 111 16.44 -0.04 9.87
C GLN A 111 16.28 -1.55 10.03
N TYR A 112 15.84 -2.21 8.96
CA TYR A 112 15.74 -3.66 8.84
C TYR A 112 16.91 -4.15 8.01
N ILE A 113 17.89 -4.76 8.67
CA ILE A 113 19.11 -5.26 8.03
C ILE A 113 18.95 -6.76 7.81
N HIS A 114 18.93 -7.20 6.56
CA HIS A 114 18.80 -8.62 6.26
C HIS A 114 20.04 -9.39 6.75
N LYS A 115 19.84 -10.46 7.54
CA LYS A 115 20.91 -11.22 8.21
C LYS A 115 21.98 -11.76 7.27
N LYS A 116 21.60 -12.11 6.03
CA LYS A 116 22.52 -12.58 4.99
C LYS A 116 23.38 -11.47 4.34
N GLN A 117 23.03 -10.19 4.52
CA GLN A 117 23.76 -9.03 4.00
C GLN A 117 24.52 -8.26 5.09
N ASN A 118 24.95 -8.95 6.14
CA ASN A 118 25.76 -8.35 7.20
C ASN A 118 27.13 -7.85 6.68
N GLN A 119 27.74 -6.91 7.41
CA GLN A 119 28.96 -6.21 6.96
C GLN A 119 30.17 -7.13 6.72
N GLN A 120 30.25 -8.28 7.39
CA GLN A 120 31.37 -9.22 7.21
C GLN A 120 31.41 -9.78 5.79
N ASN A 121 30.24 -9.98 5.17
CA ASN A 121 30.13 -10.43 3.79
C ASN A 121 30.50 -9.33 2.78
N ALA A 122 30.75 -8.08 3.20
CA ALA A 122 30.98 -6.94 2.31
C ALA A 122 32.45 -6.49 2.22
N LEU A 123 33.35 -7.04 3.06
CA LEU A 123 34.74 -6.57 3.13
C LEU A 123 35.52 -6.90 1.85
N GLY A 124 36.21 -5.89 1.31
CA GLY A 124 37.17 -6.06 0.21
C GLY A 124 36.57 -6.46 -1.15
N ARG A 125 35.27 -6.27 -1.37
CA ARG A 125 34.61 -6.59 -2.64
C ARG A 125 33.49 -5.63 -2.98
N SER A 126 33.11 -5.61 -4.25
CA SER A 126 31.91 -4.89 -4.71
C SER A 126 30.66 -5.72 -4.40
N PHE A 127 29.57 -5.06 -4.01
CA PHE A 127 28.29 -5.69 -3.66
C PHE A 127 27.11 -4.74 -3.86
N ILE A 128 25.90 -5.29 -3.88
CA ILE A 128 24.66 -4.52 -3.76
C ILE A 128 24.08 -4.73 -2.36
N LYS A 129 23.37 -3.73 -1.84
CA LYS A 129 22.68 -3.82 -0.55
C LYS A 129 21.28 -3.26 -0.66
N VAL A 130 20.31 -3.98 -0.14
CA VAL A 130 18.95 -3.47 0.05
C VAL A 130 18.83 -2.76 1.39
N HIS A 131 18.11 -1.64 1.40
CA HIS A 131 17.84 -0.84 2.59
C HIS A 131 16.34 -0.78 2.79
N LEU A 132 15.89 -1.06 4.00
CA LEU A 132 14.49 -1.06 4.40
C LEU A 132 14.35 -0.38 5.77
N ASP A 133 13.43 0.59 5.89
CA ASP A 133 13.09 1.22 7.17
C ASP A 133 11.70 0.78 7.69
N GLU A 134 11.40 1.11 8.95
CA GLU A 134 10.12 0.78 9.60
C GLU A 134 8.87 1.38 8.95
N ARG A 135 9.01 2.31 8.00
CA ARG A 135 7.90 2.86 7.22
C ARG A 135 7.64 2.04 5.95
N GLY A 136 8.45 1.01 5.70
CA GLY A 136 8.46 0.28 4.45
C GLY A 136 9.18 1.02 3.32
N THR A 137 9.99 2.05 3.61
CA THR A 137 10.81 2.72 2.59
C THR A 137 11.90 1.76 2.14
N LEU A 138 11.93 1.43 0.85
CA LEU A 138 12.84 0.45 0.27
C LEU A 138 13.67 1.11 -0.83
N TYR A 139 14.98 0.85 -0.86
CA TYR A 139 15.86 1.27 -1.95
C TYR A 139 17.13 0.40 -2.00
N LEU A 140 17.80 0.39 -3.15
CA LEU A 140 19.10 -0.27 -3.32
C LEU A 140 20.26 0.71 -3.19
N SER A 141 21.41 0.15 -2.82
CA SER A 141 22.70 0.78 -3.05
C SER A 141 23.65 -0.16 -3.78
N SER A 142 24.45 0.38 -4.69
CA SER A 142 25.63 -0.29 -5.23
C SER A 142 26.87 0.21 -4.49
N ASN A 143 27.72 -0.74 -4.08
CA ASN A 143 28.95 -0.48 -3.34
C ASN A 143 30.09 -1.07 -4.15
N TYR A 144 30.87 -0.21 -4.80
CA TYR A 144 32.03 -0.58 -5.58
C TYR A 144 33.29 -0.54 -4.70
N PHE A 145 34.19 -1.49 -4.94
CA PHE A 145 35.50 -1.59 -4.33
C PHE A 145 36.54 -1.97 -5.39
N GLY A 146 37.62 -1.20 -5.49
CA GLY A 146 38.71 -1.48 -6.42
C GLY A 146 39.93 -0.58 -6.24
N LYS A 147 40.89 -0.67 -7.16
CA LYS A 147 42.17 0.10 -7.10
C LYS A 147 42.07 1.51 -7.68
N SER A 148 41.00 1.81 -8.40
CA SER A 148 40.77 3.10 -9.04
C SER A 148 39.31 3.48 -8.92
N LEU A 149 39.03 4.79 -8.97
CA LEU A 149 37.66 5.30 -9.01
C LEU A 149 36.98 4.90 -10.33
N LEU A 150 35.89 4.15 -10.23
CA LEU A 150 35.00 3.83 -11.33
C LEU A 150 34.14 5.03 -11.73
N ASN A 151 33.89 5.95 -10.78
CA ASN A 151 32.91 7.03 -10.86
C ASN A 151 31.56 6.51 -11.36
N HIS A 152 31.10 5.40 -10.76
CA HIS A 152 29.83 4.81 -11.16
C HIS A 152 28.66 5.69 -10.73
N TYR A 153 27.65 5.73 -11.59
CA TYR A 153 26.48 6.58 -11.44
C TYR A 153 25.18 5.79 -11.66
N ALA A 154 25.25 4.55 -12.18
CA ALA A 154 24.09 3.71 -12.40
C ALA A 154 24.44 2.23 -12.22
N LEU A 155 23.41 1.43 -12.00
CA LEU A 155 23.49 -0.01 -11.85
C LEU A 155 22.57 -0.66 -12.89
N ARG A 156 23.07 -1.67 -13.61
CA ARG A 156 22.26 -2.51 -14.49
C ARG A 156 22.31 -3.95 -14.03
N ILE A 157 21.17 -4.57 -13.82
CA ILE A 157 21.06 -5.99 -13.53
C ILE A 157 20.63 -6.70 -14.81
N TYR A 158 21.29 -7.80 -15.18
CA TYR A 158 20.93 -8.57 -16.37
C TYR A 158 21.28 -10.06 -16.23
N ASP A 159 20.57 -10.88 -17.01
CA ASP A 159 20.95 -12.26 -17.31
C ASP A 159 20.48 -12.59 -18.73
N GLY A 160 21.42 -12.75 -19.68
CA GLY A 160 21.08 -12.94 -21.09
C GLY A 160 20.29 -11.76 -21.67
N ASP A 161 19.06 -12.03 -22.07
CA ASP A 161 18.13 -11.12 -22.74
C ASP A 161 17.32 -10.23 -21.78
N ILE A 162 17.22 -10.61 -20.50
CA ILE A 162 16.49 -9.82 -19.50
C ILE A 162 17.41 -8.80 -18.82
N SER A 163 16.92 -7.58 -18.61
CA SER A 163 17.64 -6.58 -17.84
C SER A 163 16.75 -5.49 -17.24
N ALA A 164 17.23 -4.89 -16.16
CA ALA A 164 16.70 -3.65 -15.59
C ALA A 164 17.87 -2.72 -15.23
N LYS A 165 17.62 -1.41 -15.24
CA LYS A 165 18.66 -0.41 -14.99
C LYS A 165 18.09 0.72 -14.14
N THR A 166 18.86 1.12 -13.12
CA THR A 166 18.55 2.27 -12.28
C THR A 166 18.63 3.56 -13.10
N ASP A 167 18.01 4.61 -12.59
CA ASP A 167 18.33 5.96 -13.06
C ASP A 167 19.78 6.34 -12.70
N SER A 168 20.27 7.37 -13.37
CA SER A 168 21.58 7.94 -13.10
C SER A 168 21.57 8.79 -11.83
N VAL A 169 22.56 8.57 -10.97
CA VAL A 169 22.85 9.39 -9.79
C VAL A 169 24.16 10.15 -10.03
N PRO A 170 24.14 11.49 -10.15
CA PRO A 170 25.32 12.28 -10.47
C PRO A 170 26.49 12.02 -9.50
N VAL A 171 27.70 11.93 -10.04
CA VAL A 171 28.92 11.81 -9.23
C VAL A 171 29.09 13.06 -8.37
N GLY A 172 29.34 12.88 -7.08
CA GLY A 172 29.45 13.98 -6.11
C GLY A 172 28.13 14.48 -5.54
N SER A 173 26.98 13.86 -5.89
CA SER A 173 25.72 14.16 -5.20
C SER A 173 25.70 13.57 -3.77
N PRO A 174 24.78 14.03 -2.90
CA PRO A 174 24.58 13.43 -1.58
C PRO A 174 24.24 11.93 -1.61
N GLU A 175 23.86 11.37 -2.76
CA GLU A 175 23.59 9.95 -2.95
C GLU A 175 24.73 9.19 -3.62
N ASN A 176 25.81 9.86 -4.02
CA ASN A 176 26.97 9.25 -4.66
C ASN A 176 28.24 9.63 -3.89
N HIS A 177 28.58 8.77 -2.93
CA HIS A 177 29.72 8.97 -2.06
C HIS A 177 30.93 8.20 -2.55
N GLN A 178 32.10 8.83 -2.44
CA GLN A 178 33.39 8.22 -2.72
C GLN A 178 34.26 8.33 -1.48
N SER A 179 35.03 7.29 -1.20
CA SER A 179 36.05 7.33 -0.16
C SER A 179 37.26 6.51 -0.59
N ASP A 180 38.38 6.79 0.07
CA ASP A 180 39.62 6.07 -0.13
C ASP A 180 40.31 5.74 1.19
N PHE A 181 41.00 4.60 1.17
CA PHE A 181 41.73 4.09 2.31
C PHE A 181 42.84 3.16 1.78
N LEU A 182 44.09 3.50 2.10
CA LEU A 182 45.27 2.88 1.50
C LEU A 182 45.20 2.95 -0.05
N ASP A 183 45.45 1.83 -0.72
CA ASP A 183 45.46 1.72 -2.19
C ASP A 183 44.08 1.42 -2.79
N TYR A 184 43.02 1.46 -1.99
CA TYR A 184 41.67 1.10 -2.42
C TYR A 184 40.74 2.30 -2.46
N LYS A 185 39.78 2.22 -3.38
CA LYS A 185 38.72 3.18 -3.62
C LYS A 185 37.38 2.50 -3.39
N TRP A 186 36.51 3.20 -2.67
CA TRP A 186 35.13 2.81 -2.42
C TRP A 186 34.21 3.83 -3.03
N GLU A 187 33.14 3.35 -3.64
CA GLU A 187 32.06 4.21 -4.13
C GLU A 187 30.75 3.60 -3.70
N LYS A 188 29.85 4.42 -3.16
CA LYS A 188 28.52 4.03 -2.76
C LYS A 188 27.50 4.92 -3.45
N VAL A 189 26.62 4.31 -4.24
CA VAL A 189 25.53 5.01 -4.90
C VAL A 189 24.20 4.54 -4.32
N LEU A 190 23.37 5.49 -3.89
CA LEU A 190 22.04 5.26 -3.33
C LEU A 190 20.98 5.53 -4.39
N TYR A 191 20.13 4.53 -4.67
CA TYR A 191 19.05 4.63 -5.64
C TYR A 191 17.69 4.88 -4.96
N SER A 192 17.64 5.91 -4.12
CA SER A 192 16.44 6.30 -3.39
C SER A 192 15.54 7.25 -4.21
N GLY A 193 14.31 7.48 -3.74
CA GLY A 193 13.40 8.46 -4.36
C GLY A 193 12.96 8.10 -5.78
N GLY A 194 12.79 6.81 -6.06
CA GLY A 194 12.38 6.31 -7.38
C GLY A 194 13.53 5.99 -8.33
N LYS A 195 14.77 6.41 -8.02
CA LYS A 195 15.94 6.17 -8.89
C LYS A 195 16.31 4.68 -9.04
N ASP A 196 15.76 3.80 -8.20
CA ASP A 196 15.86 2.34 -8.38
C ASP A 196 15.29 1.89 -9.74
N ASN A 197 14.25 2.59 -10.24
CA ASN A 197 13.64 2.36 -11.56
C ASN A 197 13.27 0.89 -11.83
N GLY A 198 12.68 0.22 -10.83
CA GLY A 198 12.19 -1.16 -10.96
C GLY A 198 13.26 -2.24 -10.87
N VAL A 199 14.51 -1.89 -10.56
CA VAL A 199 15.60 -2.87 -10.42
C VAL A 199 15.37 -3.80 -9.23
N THR A 200 14.82 -3.29 -8.13
CA THR A 200 14.48 -4.10 -6.95
C THR A 200 13.45 -5.18 -7.29
N GLU A 201 12.35 -4.81 -7.95
CA GLU A 201 11.31 -5.72 -8.42
C GLU A 201 11.87 -6.72 -9.42
N PHE A 202 12.73 -6.26 -10.34
CA PHE A 202 13.38 -7.12 -11.32
C PHE A 202 14.24 -8.21 -10.66
N ILE A 203 15.07 -7.86 -9.66
CA ILE A 203 15.87 -8.85 -8.92
C ILE A 203 14.95 -9.84 -8.20
N ALA A 204 13.93 -9.34 -7.50
CA ALA A 204 13.01 -10.16 -6.72
C ALA A 204 12.19 -11.15 -7.58
N ALA A 205 11.87 -10.78 -8.82
CA ALA A 205 11.15 -11.62 -9.77
C ALA A 205 12.03 -12.68 -10.46
N ASN A 206 13.35 -12.55 -10.41
CA ASN A 206 14.30 -13.39 -11.16
C ASN A 206 15.37 -14.03 -10.25
N THR A 207 14.98 -14.41 -9.02
CA THR A 207 15.91 -14.96 -8.01
C THR A 207 16.54 -16.30 -8.41
N ASP A 208 15.93 -17.04 -9.32
CA ASP A 208 16.41 -18.30 -9.90
C ASP A 208 17.48 -18.11 -11.00
N ARG A 209 17.60 -16.89 -11.54
CA ARG A 209 18.48 -16.56 -12.68
C ARG A 209 19.91 -16.21 -12.25
N ASN A 210 20.87 -16.31 -13.18
CA ASN A 210 22.28 -15.98 -12.93
C ASN A 210 22.56 -14.48 -13.11
N LEU A 211 21.84 -13.65 -12.34
CA LEU A 211 21.88 -12.19 -12.45
C LEU A 211 23.28 -11.64 -12.23
N LYS A 212 23.70 -10.74 -13.13
CA LYS A 212 24.93 -9.96 -13.03
C LYS A 212 24.59 -8.50 -12.77
N ALA A 213 25.25 -7.90 -11.78
CA ALA A 213 25.15 -6.49 -11.47
C ALA A 213 26.30 -5.72 -12.10
N VAL A 214 26.00 -4.84 -13.06
CA VAL A 214 26.95 -4.01 -13.79
C VAL A 214 26.94 -2.59 -13.21
N PHE A 215 28.05 -2.22 -12.61
CA PHE A 215 28.36 -0.87 -12.17
C PHE A 215 28.76 -0.05 -13.39
N ILE A 216 27.97 0.98 -13.72
CA ILE A 216 28.16 1.83 -14.91
C ILE A 216 28.83 3.13 -14.47
N GLY A 217 30.09 3.32 -14.87
CA GLY A 217 30.86 4.55 -14.65
C GLY A 217 31.73 4.89 -15.86
N ARG A 218 32.97 5.32 -15.61
CA ARG A 218 33.99 5.55 -16.65
C ARG A 218 34.29 4.27 -17.45
N GLN A 219 34.20 3.14 -16.76
CA GLN A 219 34.24 1.80 -17.32
C GLN A 219 33.06 1.01 -16.75
N GLN A 220 32.84 -0.20 -17.27
CA GLN A 220 31.87 -1.12 -16.71
C GLN A 220 32.60 -2.19 -15.89
N GLN A 221 32.14 -2.39 -14.67
CA GLN A 221 32.55 -3.53 -13.85
C GLN A 221 31.31 -4.32 -13.47
N PHE A 222 31.42 -5.64 -13.37
CA PHE A 222 30.30 -6.46 -12.92
C PHE A 222 30.69 -7.41 -11.79
N ILE A 223 29.67 -7.79 -11.04
CA ILE A 223 29.67 -8.92 -10.12
C ILE A 223 28.54 -9.87 -10.49
N VAL A 224 28.68 -11.14 -10.13
CA VAL A 224 27.57 -12.10 -10.15
C VAL A 224 26.84 -11.98 -8.82
N LEU A 225 25.51 -11.84 -8.85
CA LEU A 225 24.71 -11.79 -7.63
C LEU A 225 24.55 -13.19 -7.05
N ALA A 226 24.98 -13.35 -5.81
CA ALA A 226 24.79 -14.60 -5.09
C ALA A 226 23.31 -14.82 -4.77
N THR A 227 22.92 -16.08 -4.55
CA THR A 227 21.54 -16.44 -4.20
C THR A 227 21.03 -15.69 -2.97
N TRP A 228 21.87 -15.55 -1.94
CA TRP A 228 21.49 -14.83 -0.73
C TRP A 228 21.27 -13.33 -0.92
N ASP A 229 21.95 -12.70 -1.89
CA ASP A 229 21.75 -11.28 -2.20
C ASP A 229 20.40 -11.09 -2.91
N LYS A 230 20.07 -11.99 -3.85
CA LYS A 230 18.77 -12.00 -4.53
C LYS A 230 17.62 -12.28 -3.55
N ASP A 231 17.82 -13.24 -2.64
CA ASP A 231 16.85 -13.54 -1.57
C ASP A 231 16.63 -12.35 -0.64
N ALA A 232 17.71 -11.67 -0.21
CA ALA A 232 17.61 -10.50 0.65
C ALA A 232 16.76 -9.40 0.02
N VAL A 233 16.96 -9.13 -1.29
CA VAL A 233 16.15 -8.15 -2.02
C VAL A 233 14.68 -8.58 -2.08
N ARG A 234 14.41 -9.85 -2.41
CA ARG A 234 13.04 -10.40 -2.49
C ARG A 234 12.31 -10.32 -1.15
N GLU A 235 12.96 -10.75 -0.06
CA GLU A 235 12.38 -10.75 1.28
C GLU A 235 12.15 -9.31 1.78
N ALA A 236 13.08 -8.38 1.50
CA ALA A 236 12.92 -6.98 1.86
C ALA A 236 11.78 -6.30 1.08
N LEU A 237 11.62 -6.61 -0.20
CA LEU A 237 10.49 -6.13 -1.01
C LEU A 237 9.14 -6.67 -0.49
N ALA A 238 9.09 -7.96 -0.15
CA ALA A 238 7.90 -8.56 0.43
C ALA A 238 7.54 -7.89 1.78
N LEU A 239 8.52 -7.69 2.65
CA LEU A 239 8.32 -7.03 3.94
C LEU A 239 7.89 -5.57 3.79
N SER A 240 8.52 -4.80 2.90
CA SER A 240 8.11 -3.43 2.55
C SER A 240 6.66 -3.36 2.10
N THR A 241 6.24 -4.30 1.24
CA THR A 241 4.87 -4.37 0.71
C THR A 241 3.87 -4.62 1.84
N LEU A 242 4.14 -5.60 2.71
CA LEU A 242 3.26 -5.89 3.85
C LEU A 242 3.19 -4.74 4.85
N MET A 243 4.31 -4.06 5.13
CA MET A 243 4.34 -2.88 6.01
C MET A 243 3.45 -1.75 5.47
N LYS A 244 3.51 -1.49 4.15
CA LYS A 244 2.65 -0.48 3.51
C LYS A 244 1.17 -0.88 3.54
N GLN A 245 0.86 -2.16 3.30
CA GLN A 245 -0.50 -2.70 3.41
C GLN A 245 -1.03 -2.54 4.84
N LYS A 246 -0.24 -2.91 5.85
CA LYS A 246 -0.57 -2.71 7.26
C LYS A 246 -0.87 -1.24 7.56
N ALA A 247 -0.01 -0.32 7.12
CA ALA A 247 -0.19 1.10 7.35
C ALA A 247 -1.45 1.67 6.68
N ALA A 248 -1.80 1.20 5.48
CA ALA A 248 -3.04 1.57 4.81
C ALA A 248 -4.27 1.04 5.57
N LEU A 249 -4.24 -0.24 5.94
CA LEU A 249 -5.31 -0.91 6.67
C LEU A 249 -5.57 -0.28 8.04
N GLN A 250 -4.52 0.08 8.77
CA GLN A 250 -4.64 0.78 10.05
C GLN A 250 -5.35 2.15 9.90
N LYS A 251 -5.11 2.88 8.80
CA LYS A 251 -5.82 4.13 8.51
C LYS A 251 -7.31 3.87 8.24
N GLU A 252 -7.64 2.82 7.49
CA GLU A 252 -9.03 2.42 7.23
C GLU A 252 -9.76 2.06 8.53
N ILE A 253 -9.13 1.28 9.40
CA ILE A 253 -9.64 0.91 10.73
C ILE A 253 -9.91 2.17 11.57
N GLN A 254 -8.97 3.10 11.64
CA GLN A 254 -9.14 4.36 12.39
C GLN A 254 -10.32 5.20 11.87
N VAL A 255 -10.56 5.20 10.55
CA VAL A 255 -11.72 5.88 9.95
C VAL A 255 -13.03 5.17 10.34
N LEU A 256 -13.06 3.84 10.32
CA LEU A 256 -14.25 3.05 10.67
C LEU A 256 -14.59 3.15 12.17
N GLN A 257 -13.59 3.14 13.04
CA GLN A 257 -13.78 3.30 14.49
C GLN A 257 -14.50 4.60 14.86
N LYS A 258 -14.30 5.67 14.08
CA LYS A 258 -15.03 6.95 14.28
C LYS A 258 -16.51 6.89 13.86
N LYS A 259 -16.89 5.90 13.05
CA LYS A 259 -18.26 5.72 12.53
C LYS A 259 -19.09 4.75 13.39
N VAL A 260 -18.42 3.91 14.17
CA VAL A 260 -19.08 3.01 15.12
C VAL A 260 -19.32 3.77 16.43
N PRO A 261 -20.56 3.90 16.91
CA PRO A 261 -20.81 4.51 18.21
C PRO A 261 -20.15 3.69 19.32
N VAL A 262 -19.42 4.36 20.22
CA VAL A 262 -18.90 3.74 21.44
C VAL A 262 -20.10 3.29 22.27
N GLN A 263 -20.15 1.99 22.60
CA GLN A 263 -21.13 1.46 23.54
C GLN A 263 -20.83 1.92 24.96
#